data_AF-A0A1V4RB75-F1
#
_entry.id   AF-A0A1V4RB75-F1
#
_cell.length_a   1.000
_cell.length_b   1.000
_cell.length_c   1.000
_cell.angle_alpha   90.00
_cell.angle_beta   90.00
_cell.angle_gamma   90.00
#
_symmetry.space_group_name_H-M   'P 1'
#
loop_
_entity.id
_entity.type
_entity.pdbx_description
1 polymer ?
#
loop_
_entity_poly.entity_id
_entity_poly.type
_entity_poly.pdbx_seq_one_letter_code
_entity_poly.pdbx_strand_id
1 'polypeptide(L)'
;MKNRNNRLFWTELGFRLLGESSGSDVSQLPPAMLDALNNLPEMPGDSATMRGLDLQGKRGRHIYTHTWNILRDMGFSRPLRCEVFPGVSLFIPFVKGSIAVLPQGFQSRIPPVLRAHALVGKSAAVRSRGYHLVVSAAVYHETGWSIISQGRCSVCTVDNLQQFITALDLQ
;
A
#
# COMPACT_ATOMS: atom_id res chain seq x y z
N MET A 1 7.11 -20.09 3.48
CA MET A 1 8.32 -19.32 3.10
C MET A 1 8.07 -18.18 2.10
N LYS A 2 7.35 -18.35 0.98
CA LYS A 2 7.13 -17.29 -0.04
C LYS A 2 6.56 -15.95 0.49
N ASN A 3 5.67 -15.98 1.49
CA ASN A 3 5.11 -14.75 2.07
C ASN A 3 6.08 -14.01 3.01
N ARG A 4 7.10 -14.70 3.56
CA ARG A 4 8.08 -14.08 4.46
C ARG A 4 9.00 -13.15 3.67
N ASN A 5 9.54 -13.62 2.54
CA ASN A 5 10.44 -12.82 1.70
C ASN A 5 9.72 -11.61 1.13
N ASN A 6 8.49 -11.78 0.63
CA ASN A 6 7.68 -10.65 0.18
C ASN A 6 7.43 -9.62 1.29
N ARG A 7 7.07 -10.07 2.50
CA ARG A 7 6.87 -9.16 3.63
C ARG A 7 8.16 -8.43 3.99
N LEU A 8 9.27 -9.15 4.09
CA LEU A 8 10.58 -8.58 4.40
C LEU A 8 10.98 -7.53 3.35
N PHE A 9 10.93 -7.90 2.07
CA PHE A 9 11.27 -7.03 0.95
C PHE A 9 10.46 -5.74 0.94
N TRP A 10 9.12 -5.82 0.98
CA TRP A 10 8.28 -4.61 0.92
C TRP A 10 8.50 -3.69 2.12
N THR A 11 8.65 -4.28 3.31
CA THR A 11 8.93 -3.53 4.53
C THR A 11 10.29 -2.84 4.45
N GLU A 12 11.33 -3.57 4.06
CA GLU A 12 12.70 -3.03 3.93
C GLU A 12 12.77 -1.93 2.87
N LEU A 13 12.09 -2.11 1.73
CA LEU A 13 12.00 -1.07 0.71
C LEU A 13 11.41 0.22 1.28
N GLY A 14 10.34 0.11 2.09
CA GLY A 14 9.77 1.26 2.80
C GLY A 14 10.73 1.93 3.77
N PHE A 15 11.47 1.16 4.57
CA PHE A 15 12.46 1.70 5.50
C PHE A 15 13.55 2.50 4.74
N ARG A 16 14.12 1.92 3.67
CA ARG A 16 15.15 2.57 2.87
C ARG A 16 14.66 3.85 2.20
N LEU A 17 13.42 3.85 1.69
CA LEU A 17 12.81 5.04 1.08
C LEU A 17 12.63 6.20 2.08
N LEU A 18 12.42 5.89 3.35
CA LEU A 18 12.32 6.87 4.42
C LEU A 18 13.68 7.23 5.05
N GLY A 19 14.79 6.64 4.57
CA GLY A 19 16.11 6.84 5.17
C GLY A 19 16.28 6.16 6.53
N GLU A 20 15.43 5.18 6.85
CA GLU A 20 15.41 4.46 8.11
C GLU A 20 16.05 3.06 7.95
N SER A 21 16.34 2.41 9.10
CA SER A 21 16.87 1.04 9.13
C SER A 21 15.95 0.12 9.92
N SER A 22 15.61 -1.03 9.33
CA SER A 22 14.80 -2.05 9.98
C SER A 22 15.60 -2.98 10.90
N GLY A 23 16.94 -2.98 10.77
CA GLY A 23 17.84 -3.96 11.39
C GLY A 23 17.65 -5.40 10.89
N SER A 24 16.85 -5.62 9.83
CA SER A 24 16.56 -6.95 9.31
C SER A 24 17.67 -7.47 8.40
N ASP A 25 18.02 -8.75 8.53
CA ASP A 25 18.89 -9.42 7.57
C ASP A 25 18.15 -9.70 6.26
N VAL A 26 18.60 -9.04 5.18
CA VAL A 26 18.04 -9.16 3.83
C VAL A 26 18.83 -10.11 2.93
N SER A 27 19.94 -10.68 3.40
CA SER A 27 20.84 -11.55 2.60
C SER A 27 20.14 -12.77 2.00
N GLN A 28 19.04 -13.21 2.61
CA GLN A 28 18.22 -14.34 2.19
C GLN A 28 17.18 -13.99 1.11
N LEU A 29 17.09 -12.72 0.69
CA LEU A 29 16.19 -12.31 -0.37
C LEU A 29 16.70 -12.79 -1.75
N PRO A 30 15.81 -13.13 -2.69
CA PRO A 30 16.20 -13.42 -4.06
C PRO A 30 16.97 -12.26 -4.71
N PRO A 31 17.89 -12.53 -5.66
CA PRO A 31 18.71 -11.51 -6.32
C PRO A 31 17.90 -10.33 -6.87
N ALA A 32 16.80 -10.59 -7.58
CA ALA A 32 15.92 -9.55 -8.11
C ALA A 32 15.36 -8.59 -7.03
N MET A 33 15.09 -9.08 -5.82
CA MET A 33 14.66 -8.23 -4.70
C MET A 33 15.82 -7.44 -4.11
N LEU A 34 17.01 -8.03 -4.02
CA LEU A 34 18.22 -7.33 -3.58
C LEU A 34 18.59 -6.19 -4.53
N ASP A 35 18.53 -6.45 -5.84
CA ASP A 35 18.79 -5.45 -6.87
C ASP A 35 17.81 -4.28 -6.77
N ALA A 36 16.52 -4.55 -6.53
CA ALA A 36 15.51 -3.52 -6.30
C ALA A 36 15.75 -2.71 -5.00
N LEU A 37 16.27 -3.35 -3.94
CA LEU A 37 16.64 -2.64 -2.70
C LEU A 37 17.88 -1.75 -2.85
N ASN A 38 18.72 -2.01 -3.86
CA ASN A 38 19.89 -1.19 -4.20
C ASN A 38 19.57 -0.09 -5.23
N ASN A 39 18.46 -0.21 -5.95
CA ASN A 39 18.00 0.75 -6.95
C ASN A 39 16.59 1.24 -6.56
N LEU A 40 16.55 2.10 -5.54
CA LEU A 40 15.29 2.55 -4.96
C LEU A 40 14.46 3.33 -5.99
N PRO A 41 13.13 3.11 -6.06
CA PRO A 41 12.25 3.95 -6.86
C PRO A 41 12.16 5.35 -6.24
N GLU A 42 11.74 6.34 -7.04
CA GLU A 42 11.41 7.65 -6.50
C GLU A 42 10.17 7.57 -5.59
N MET A 43 10.20 8.38 -4.53
CA MET A 43 9.04 8.57 -3.66
C MET A 43 7.90 9.22 -4.45
N PRO A 44 6.63 8.85 -4.19
CA PRO A 44 5.50 9.54 -4.79
C PRO A 44 5.55 11.04 -4.53
N GLY A 45 5.09 11.85 -5.49
CA GLY A 45 4.97 13.30 -5.32
C GLY A 45 3.79 13.62 -4.42
N ASP A 46 2.61 13.78 -5.02
CA ASP A 46 1.40 14.14 -4.29
C ASP A 46 0.80 12.96 -3.53
N SER A 47 0.29 13.27 -2.34
CA SER A 47 -0.45 12.32 -1.51
C SER A 47 -1.57 13.03 -0.79
N ALA A 48 -2.65 12.31 -0.52
CA ALA A 48 -3.77 12.81 0.25
C ALA A 48 -4.08 11.86 1.41
N THR A 49 -4.64 12.42 2.49
CA THR A 49 -5.13 11.63 3.61
C THR A 49 -6.54 12.06 3.96
N MET A 50 -7.45 11.11 4.15
CA MET A 50 -8.84 11.40 4.54
C MET A 50 -9.32 10.44 5.61
N ARG A 51 -9.45 10.96 6.84
CA ARG A 51 -9.91 10.21 8.01
C ARG A 51 -11.41 10.38 8.19
N GLY A 52 -12.09 9.26 8.42
CA GLY A 52 -13.49 9.18 8.78
C GLY A 52 -13.70 8.18 9.91
N LEU A 53 -14.73 7.37 9.79
CA LEU A 53 -15.14 6.40 10.78
C LEU A 53 -14.42 5.07 10.62
N ASP A 54 -13.96 4.52 11.74
CA ASP A 54 -13.40 3.18 11.80
C ASP A 54 -14.49 2.11 11.58
N LEU A 55 -14.14 1.04 10.88
CA LEU A 55 -14.95 -0.18 10.83
C LEU A 55 -14.93 -0.86 12.21
N GLN A 56 -16.04 -0.70 12.93
CA GLN A 56 -16.20 -1.25 14.28
C GLN A 56 -16.18 -2.78 14.34
N GLY A 57 -15.59 -3.31 15.41
CA GLY A 57 -15.64 -4.74 15.78
C GLY A 57 -15.07 -5.69 14.73
N LYS A 58 -15.81 -6.76 14.39
CA LYS A 58 -15.35 -7.79 13.45
C LYS A 58 -15.34 -7.31 11.99
N ARG A 59 -15.96 -6.17 11.66
CA ARG A 59 -16.13 -5.69 10.27
C ARG A 59 -14.80 -5.35 9.59
N GLY A 60 -13.79 -4.91 10.35
CA GLY A 60 -12.44 -4.70 9.82
C GLY A 60 -11.80 -5.96 9.21
N ARG A 61 -12.26 -7.18 9.59
CA ARG A 61 -11.79 -8.45 8.98
C ARG A 61 -12.26 -8.60 7.53
N HIS A 62 -13.33 -7.91 7.18
CA HIS A 62 -13.98 -7.94 5.88
C HIS A 62 -13.70 -6.67 5.07
N ILE A 63 -12.62 -5.94 5.39
CA ILE A 63 -12.21 -4.72 4.68
C ILE A 63 -12.17 -4.91 3.16
N TYR A 64 -11.67 -6.07 2.70
CA TYR A 64 -11.64 -6.38 1.28
C TYR A 64 -13.04 -6.31 0.63
N THR A 65 -14.04 -6.93 1.28
CA THR A 65 -15.43 -6.93 0.81
C THR A 65 -16.03 -5.52 0.84
N HIS A 66 -15.77 -4.76 1.91
CA HIS A 66 -16.24 -3.38 2.00
C HIS A 66 -15.65 -2.48 0.92
N THR A 67 -14.33 -2.55 0.70
CA THR A 67 -13.63 -1.85 -0.37
C THR A 67 -14.17 -2.27 -1.75
N TRP A 68 -14.32 -3.57 -2.03
CA TRP A 68 -14.86 -4.03 -3.31
C TRP A 68 -16.28 -3.54 -3.57
N ASN A 69 -17.13 -3.55 -2.54
CA ASN A 69 -18.51 -3.14 -2.69
C ASN A 69 -18.66 -1.68 -3.13
N ILE A 70 -17.74 -0.81 -2.70
CA ILE A 70 -17.69 0.60 -3.12
C ILE A 70 -17.10 0.70 -4.53
N LEU A 71 -15.94 0.06 -4.76
CA LEU A 71 -15.17 0.23 -5.99
C LEU A 71 -15.84 -0.34 -7.24
N ARG A 72 -16.64 -1.41 -7.10
CA ARG A 72 -17.34 -2.01 -8.23
C ARG A 72 -18.35 -1.05 -8.86
N ASP A 73 -19.03 -0.25 -8.05
CA ASP A 73 -20.02 0.73 -8.51
C ASP A 73 -19.31 1.94 -9.16
N MET A 74 -18.03 2.14 -8.83
CA MET A 74 -17.17 3.14 -9.45
C MET A 74 -16.47 2.63 -10.74
N GLY A 75 -16.69 1.39 -11.16
CA GLY A 75 -16.12 0.82 -12.39
C GLY A 75 -14.67 0.34 -12.27
N PHE A 76 -14.18 0.04 -11.06
CA PHE A 76 -12.87 -0.61 -10.91
C PHE A 76 -12.91 -2.05 -11.39
N SER A 77 -11.85 -2.45 -12.10
CA SER A 77 -11.67 -3.82 -12.57
C SER A 77 -11.04 -4.72 -11.51
N ARG A 78 -11.16 -6.03 -11.78
CA ARG A 78 -10.52 -7.15 -11.08
C ARG A 78 -8.97 -7.06 -11.14
N PRO A 79 -8.23 -7.94 -10.43
CA PRO A 79 -6.91 -7.60 -9.94
C PRO A 79 -5.84 -7.54 -11.04
N LEU A 80 -4.87 -6.66 -10.82
CA LEU A 80 -3.70 -6.48 -11.68
C LEU A 80 -2.48 -7.15 -11.04
N ARG A 81 -1.76 -7.94 -11.83
CA ARG A 81 -0.39 -8.35 -11.48
C ARG A 81 0.58 -7.40 -12.19
N CYS A 82 1.14 -6.47 -11.44
CA CYS A 82 2.06 -5.46 -11.94
C CYS A 82 3.50 -5.92 -11.70
N GLU A 83 4.31 -6.02 -12.76
CA GLU A 83 5.76 -6.19 -12.61
C GLU A 83 6.39 -4.82 -12.34
N VAL A 84 6.79 -4.62 -11.08
CA VAL A 84 7.25 -3.31 -10.58
C VAL A 84 8.77 -3.20 -10.65
N PHE A 85 9.49 -4.31 -10.50
CA PHE A 85 10.91 -4.45 -10.84
C PHE A 85 11.10 -5.73 -11.66
N PRO A 86 12.19 -5.86 -12.44
CA PRO A 86 12.51 -7.11 -13.13
C PRO A 86 12.44 -8.32 -12.18
N GLY A 87 11.54 -9.26 -12.46
CA GLY A 87 11.36 -10.46 -11.63
C GLY A 87 10.66 -10.25 -10.28
N VAL A 88 10.17 -9.05 -9.98
CA VAL A 88 9.38 -8.74 -8.76
C VAL A 88 8.01 -8.19 -9.16
N SER A 89 6.97 -9.00 -8.94
CA SER A 89 5.59 -8.58 -9.17
C SER A 89 4.86 -8.22 -7.88
N LEU A 90 3.99 -7.22 -7.97
CA LEU A 90 2.98 -6.90 -6.95
C LEU A 90 1.58 -7.24 -7.47
N PHE A 91 0.79 -7.86 -6.61
CA PHE A 91 -0.63 -8.06 -6.85
C PHE A 91 -1.43 -6.87 -6.28
N ILE A 92 -2.16 -6.19 -7.15
CA ILE A 92 -3.02 -5.05 -6.84
C ILE A 92 -4.48 -5.50 -7.00
N PRO A 93 -5.30 -5.45 -5.95
CA PRO A 93 -6.61 -6.09 -5.98
C PRO A 93 -7.65 -5.34 -6.82
N PHE A 94 -7.55 -4.02 -6.92
CA PHE A 94 -8.51 -3.17 -7.64
C PHE A 94 -7.79 -2.07 -8.40
N VAL A 95 -8.13 -1.88 -9.68
CA VAL A 95 -7.53 -0.84 -10.54
C VAL A 95 -8.60 -0.20 -11.42
N LYS A 96 -8.47 1.11 -11.68
CA LYS A 96 -9.23 1.86 -12.71
C LYS A 96 -8.36 2.99 -13.24
N GLY A 97 -8.08 2.99 -14.55
CA GLY A 97 -7.14 3.94 -15.13
C GLY A 97 -5.78 3.86 -14.44
N SER A 98 -5.27 5.00 -13.97
CA SER A 98 -4.03 5.10 -13.19
C SER A 98 -4.22 4.87 -11.68
N ILE A 99 -5.44 4.65 -11.18
CA ILE A 99 -5.68 4.49 -9.73
C ILE A 99 -5.69 3.00 -9.36
N ALA A 100 -4.89 2.67 -8.34
CA ALA A 100 -4.83 1.35 -7.72
C ALA A 100 -5.33 1.45 -6.27
N VAL A 101 -6.15 0.51 -5.80
CA VAL A 101 -6.64 0.51 -4.41
C VAL A 101 -6.23 -0.77 -3.70
N LEU A 102 -5.72 -0.60 -2.48
CA LEU A 102 -5.22 -1.69 -1.66
C LEU A 102 -5.87 -1.67 -0.26
N PRO A 103 -6.77 -2.62 0.05
CA PRO A 103 -7.47 -2.66 1.34
C PRO A 103 -6.53 -3.08 2.47
N GLN A 104 -6.59 -2.38 3.61
CA GLN A 104 -5.76 -2.65 4.78
C GLN A 104 -6.57 -2.71 6.07
N GLY A 105 -6.60 -3.89 6.68
CA GLY A 105 -7.33 -4.09 7.94
C GLY A 105 -6.62 -3.60 9.20
N PHE A 106 -5.29 -3.38 9.15
CA PHE A 106 -4.44 -3.09 10.32
C PHE A 106 -4.63 -4.03 11.52
N GLN A 107 -5.04 -5.28 11.28
CA GLN A 107 -5.28 -6.25 12.35
C GLN A 107 -3.96 -6.82 12.90
N SER A 108 -3.93 -7.00 14.22
CA SER A 108 -2.80 -7.19 15.15
C SER A 108 -1.69 -8.19 14.80
N ARG A 109 -1.85 -9.03 13.77
CA ARG A 109 -0.85 -10.05 13.40
C ARG A 109 0.45 -9.49 12.83
N ILE A 110 0.43 -8.28 12.27
CA ILE A 110 1.62 -7.60 11.77
C ILE A 110 1.65 -6.23 12.45
N PRO A 111 2.77 -5.87 13.11
CA PRO A 111 2.94 -4.56 13.72
C PRO A 111 2.58 -3.43 12.74
N PRO A 112 1.81 -2.42 13.17
CA PRO A 112 1.38 -1.30 12.35
C PRO A 112 2.54 -0.59 11.62
N VAL A 113 3.68 -0.43 12.30
CA VAL A 113 4.91 0.16 11.73
C VAL A 113 5.43 -0.64 10.53
N LEU A 114 5.59 -1.96 10.67
CA LEU A 114 6.07 -2.81 9.57
C LEU A 114 5.08 -2.82 8.40
N ARG A 115 3.77 -2.80 8.70
CA ARG A 115 2.74 -2.72 7.68
C ARG A 115 2.79 -1.38 6.94
N ALA A 116 2.95 -0.27 7.66
CA ALA A 116 3.04 1.06 7.07
C ALA A 116 4.24 1.17 6.13
N HIS A 117 5.43 0.75 6.55
CA HIS A 117 6.61 0.69 5.69
C HIS A 117 6.38 -0.19 4.45
N ALA A 118 5.77 -1.36 4.61
CA ALA A 118 5.43 -2.20 3.47
C ALA A 118 4.46 -1.53 2.48
N LEU A 119 3.60 -0.63 2.94
CA LEU A 119 2.70 0.16 2.08
C LEU A 119 3.46 1.28 1.37
N VAL A 120 4.42 1.93 2.06
CA VAL A 120 5.34 2.91 1.45
C VAL A 120 6.12 2.28 0.30
N GLY A 121 6.79 1.15 0.55
CA GLY A 121 7.55 0.46 -0.49
C GLY A 121 6.69 0.04 -1.69
N LYS A 122 5.46 -0.45 -1.44
CA LYS A 122 4.53 -0.79 -2.52
C LYS A 122 4.05 0.42 -3.30
N SER A 123 3.72 1.50 -2.61
CA SER A 123 3.24 2.75 -3.23
C SER A 123 4.28 3.32 -4.19
N ALA A 124 5.53 3.47 -3.74
CA ALA A 124 6.62 3.94 -4.59
C ALA A 124 6.86 3.00 -5.79
N ALA A 125 6.84 1.68 -5.55
CA ALA A 125 7.07 0.69 -6.60
C ALA A 125 5.97 0.66 -7.68
N VAL A 126 4.71 0.93 -7.35
CA VAL A 126 3.66 1.03 -8.38
C VAL A 126 3.59 2.40 -9.02
N ARG A 127 4.05 3.44 -8.32
CA ARG A 127 4.15 4.80 -8.87
C ARG A 127 5.12 4.85 -10.04
N SER A 128 6.25 4.14 -9.96
CA SER A 128 7.18 4.00 -11.09
C SER A 128 6.58 3.27 -12.30
N ARG A 129 5.41 2.66 -12.14
CA ARG A 129 4.62 2.00 -13.21
C ARG A 129 3.39 2.80 -13.61
N GLY A 130 3.28 4.07 -13.20
CA GLY A 130 2.18 4.96 -13.57
C GLY A 130 0.91 4.79 -12.74
N TYR A 131 0.96 4.03 -11.63
CA TYR A 131 -0.19 3.86 -10.75
C TYR A 131 -0.11 4.72 -9.49
N HIS A 132 -1.22 5.34 -9.13
CA HIS A 132 -1.42 5.98 -7.85
C HIS A 132 -2.05 5.00 -6.86
N LEU A 133 -1.31 4.57 -5.83
CA LEU A 133 -1.81 3.63 -4.84
C LEU A 133 -2.59 4.36 -3.73
N VAL A 134 -3.86 3.98 -3.58
CA VAL A 134 -4.73 4.40 -2.49
C VAL A 134 -4.88 3.25 -1.49
N VAL A 135 -4.51 3.51 -0.24
CA VAL A 135 -4.72 2.58 0.87
C VAL A 135 -6.11 2.81 1.45
N SER A 136 -7.00 1.82 1.27
CA SER A 136 -8.32 1.80 1.90
C SER A 136 -8.21 1.13 3.28
N ALA A 137 -8.09 1.91 4.34
CA ALA A 137 -7.91 1.42 5.70
C ALA A 137 -9.24 1.10 6.39
N ALA A 138 -9.28 0.01 7.15
CA ALA A 138 -10.41 -0.33 8.00
C ALA A 138 -10.49 0.53 9.26
N VAL A 139 -9.34 0.94 9.79
CA VAL A 139 -9.21 1.69 11.04
C VAL A 139 -8.11 2.73 10.90
N TYR A 140 -8.26 3.82 11.64
CA TYR A 140 -7.19 4.77 11.88
C TYR A 140 -6.17 4.18 12.87
N HIS A 141 -4.90 4.26 12.52
CA HIS A 141 -3.81 3.95 13.43
C HIS A 141 -2.76 5.04 13.32
N GLU A 142 -2.65 5.88 14.34
CA GLU A 142 -1.83 7.09 14.34
C GLU A 142 -0.40 6.87 13.83
N THR A 143 0.35 5.96 14.45
CA THR A 143 1.73 5.67 14.04
C THR A 143 1.83 5.17 12.60
N GLY A 144 0.92 4.28 12.18
CA GLY A 144 0.96 3.71 10.84
C GLY A 144 0.60 4.73 9.77
N TRP A 145 -0.39 5.59 10.05
CA TRP A 145 -0.80 6.65 9.14
C TRP A 145 0.25 7.76 9.06
N SER A 146 0.94 8.07 10.16
CA SER A 146 2.07 9.00 10.17
C SER A 146 3.19 8.54 9.24
N ILE A 147 3.61 7.28 9.32
CA ILE A 147 4.61 6.68 8.42
C ILE A 147 4.13 6.68 6.96
N ILE A 148 2.88 6.33 6.71
CA ILE A 148 2.29 6.36 5.36
C ILE A 148 2.32 7.78 4.78
N SER A 149 2.01 8.79 5.59
CA SER A 149 2.04 10.20 5.20
C SER A 149 3.46 10.68 4.90
N GLN A 150 4.45 10.32 5.74
CA GLN A 150 5.87 10.57 5.47
C GLN A 150 6.31 9.91 4.16
N GLY A 151 5.81 8.70 3.90
CA GLY A 151 5.96 7.95 2.66
C GLY A 151 5.20 8.50 1.46
N ARG A 152 4.52 9.65 1.60
CA ARG A 152 3.68 10.29 0.57
C ARG A 152 2.71 9.30 -0.07
N CYS A 153 2.13 8.44 0.76
CA CYS A 153 1.17 7.44 0.33
C CYS A 153 -0.25 7.95 0.57
N SER A 154 -1.12 7.78 -0.43
CA SER A 154 -2.52 8.19 -0.27
C SER A 154 -3.27 7.17 0.58
N VAL A 155 -3.96 7.63 1.62
CA VAL A 155 -4.68 6.76 2.56
C VAL A 155 -6.00 7.37 3.01
N CYS A 156 -7.03 6.55 3.07
CA CYS A 156 -8.31 6.95 3.65
C CYS A 156 -8.91 5.83 4.49
N THR A 157 -9.81 6.18 5.40
CA THR A 157 -10.74 5.19 5.94
C THR A 157 -11.72 4.76 4.85
N VAL A 158 -12.17 3.51 4.88
CA VAL A 158 -12.98 2.93 3.80
C VAL A 158 -14.33 3.62 3.59
N ASP A 159 -14.92 4.22 4.62
CA ASP A 159 -16.15 5.01 4.52
C ASP A 159 -16.01 6.24 3.62
N ASN A 160 -14.80 6.79 3.57
CA ASN A 160 -14.45 7.94 2.74
C ASN A 160 -13.89 7.56 1.37
N LEU A 161 -13.75 6.27 1.05
CA LEU A 161 -13.03 5.81 -0.15
C LEU A 161 -13.57 6.40 -1.46
N GLN A 162 -14.90 6.47 -1.60
CA GLN A 162 -15.52 7.01 -2.81
C GLN A 162 -15.21 8.50 -2.97
N GLN A 163 -15.46 9.30 -1.92
CA GLN A 163 -15.17 10.73 -1.92
C GLN A 163 -13.68 10.99 -2.17
N PHE A 164 -12.81 10.18 -1.54
CA PHE A 164 -11.37 10.30 -1.66
C PHE A 164 -10.90 10.07 -3.10
N ILE A 165 -11.37 9.01 -3.76
CA ILE A 165 -11.01 8.72 -5.16
C ILE A 165 -11.54 9.82 -6.09
N THR A 166 -12.77 10.31 -5.89
CA THR A 166 -13.32 11.42 -6.70
C THR A 166 -12.50 12.70 -6.50
N ALA A 167 -12.03 12.99 -5.29
CA ALA A 167 -11.21 14.16 -5.00
C ALA A 167 -9.78 14.07 -5.54
N LEU A 168 -9.28 12.85 -5.78
CA LEU A 168 -7.95 12.66 -6.36
C LEU A 168 -7.88 13.06 -7.83
N ASP A 169 -9.01 13.25 -8.51
CA ASP A 169 -9.22 13.57 -9.94
C ASP A 169 -7.90 13.83 -10.69
N LEU A 170 -7.18 12.73 -10.93
CA LEU A 170 -5.88 12.73 -11.59
C LEU A 170 -6.18 12.92 -13.07
N GLN A 171 -6.26 14.18 -13.49
CA GLN A 171 -6.26 14.57 -14.90
C GLN A 171 -5.02 14.04 -15.61
#